data_AF-A0A936TV64-F1
#
_entry.id   AF-A0A936TV64-F1
#
_cell.length_a   1.000
_cell.length_b   1.000
_cell.length_c   1.000
_cell.angle_alpha   90.00
_cell.angle_beta   90.00
_cell.angle_gamma   90.00
#
_symmetry.space_group_name_H-M   'P 1'
#
loop_
_entity.id
_entity.type
_entity.pdbx_description
1 polymer ?
#
loop_
_entity_poly.entity_id
_entity_poly.type
_entity_poly.pdbx_seq_one_letter_code
_entity_poly.pdbx_strand_id
1 'polypeptide(L)' 'MPEAKPDAPQVIPEELMLARLEQSEQMREFFIQMWLQNPALAAQGGERLRQLLAPAPPA' A
#
# COMPACT_ATOMS: atom_id res chain seq x y z
N MET A 1 31.35 4.07 -23.47
CA MET A 1 30.12 3.83 -22.69
C MET A 1 30.04 2.32 -22.52
N PRO A 2 30.26 1.74 -21.33
CA PRO A 2 30.16 0.29 -21.19
C PRO A 2 28.68 -0.11 -21.26
N GLU A 3 28.42 -1.13 -22.05
CA GLU A 3 27.11 -1.72 -22.30
C GLU A 3 26.54 -2.33 -21.01
N ALA A 4 25.33 -1.92 -20.63
CA ALA A 4 24.62 -2.51 -19.50
C ALA A 4 24.28 -3.97 -19.86
N LYS A 5 25.00 -4.92 -19.27
CA LYS A 5 24.61 -6.32 -19.30
C LYS A 5 23.25 -6.45 -18.60
N PRO A 6 22.33 -7.29 -19.07
CA PRO A 6 21.10 -7.55 -18.36
C PRO A 6 21.46 -8.24 -17.05
N ASP A 7 21.39 -7.48 -15.96
CA ASP A 7 21.63 -7.93 -14.59
C ASP A 7 20.75 -9.14 -14.29
N ALA A 8 21.36 -10.16 -13.68
CA ALA A 8 20.67 -11.35 -13.20
C ALA A 8 19.43 -10.98 -12.37
N PRO A 9 18.38 -11.82 -12.30
CA PRO A 9 17.20 -11.55 -11.49
C PRO A 9 17.65 -11.25 -10.05
N GLN A 10 17.53 -9.98 -9.66
CA GLN A 10 17.93 -9.52 -8.35
C GLN A 10 16.88 -10.03 -7.37
N VAL A 11 17.16 -11.19 -6.76
CA VAL A 11 16.29 -11.78 -5.75
C VAL A 11 16.19 -10.82 -4.58
N ILE A 12 14.98 -10.40 -4.26
CA ILE A 12 14.69 -9.56 -3.10
C ILE A 12 14.81 -10.45 -1.85
N PRO A 13 15.67 -10.12 -0.88
CA PRO A 13 15.74 -10.86 0.37
C PRO A 13 14.38 -10.84 1.09
N GLU A 14 14.00 -11.96 1.69
CA GLU A 14 12.72 -12.10 2.40
C GLU A 14 12.55 -11.06 3.50
N GLU A 15 13.58 -10.82 4.33
CA GLU A 15 13.57 -9.81 5.39
C GLU A 15 13.28 -8.41 4.84
N LEU A 16 13.83 -8.08 3.66
CA LEU A 16 13.56 -6.81 3.00
C LEU A 16 12.11 -6.74 2.53
N MET A 17 11.57 -7.82 1.96
CA MET A 17 10.17 -7.87 1.54
C MET A 17 9.23 -7.71 2.74
N LEU A 18 9.50 -8.41 3.84
CA LEU A 18 8.71 -8.31 5.08
C LEU A 18 8.72 -6.89 5.64
N ALA A 19 9.89 -6.24 5.72
CA ALA A 19 9.99 -4.86 6.16
C ALA A 19 9.21 -3.89 5.24
N ARG A 20 9.19 -4.15 3.92
CA ARG A 20 8.41 -3.35 2.96
C ARG A 20 6.91 -3.57 3.11
N LEU A 21 6.48 -4.80 3.39
CA LEU A 21 5.08 -5.11 3.66
C LEU A 21 4.61 -4.40 4.93
N GLU A 22 5.35 -4.51 6.03
CA GLU A 22 5.02 -3.84 7.29
C GLU A 22 4.93 -2.31 7.11
N GLN A 23 5.90 -1.71 6.42
CA GLN A 23 5.86 -0.28 6.08
C GLN A 23 4.61 0.08 5.26
N SER A 24 4.25 -0.76 4.30
CA SER A 24 3.08 -0.53 3.45
C SER A 24 1.78 -0.63 4.23
N GLU A 25 1.69 -1.57 5.17
CA GLU A 25 0.54 -1.71 6.07
C GLU A 25 0.39 -0.51 6.99
N GLN A 26 1.48 -0.04 7.61
CA GLN A 26 1.49 1.17 8.45
C GLN A 26 1.02 2.41 7.66
N MET A 27 1.54 2.61 6.45
CA MET A 27 1.10 3.72 5.59
C MET A 27 -0.38 3.58 5.21
N ARG A 28 -0.82 2.36 4.87
CA ARG A 28 -2.22 2.10 4.53
C ARG A 28 -3.13 2.47 5.70
N GLU A 29 -2.81 2.05 6.91
CA GLU A 29 -3.58 2.38 8.11
C GLU A 29 -3.64 3.89 8.34
N PHE A 30 -2.51 4.59 8.22
CA PHE A 30 -2.46 6.05 8.34
C PHE A 30 -3.42 6.74 7.36
N PHE A 31 -3.40 6.35 6.08
CA PHE A 31 -4.28 6.96 5.08
C PHE A 31 -5.76 6.63 5.32
N ILE A 32 -6.07 5.41 5.75
CA ILE A 32 -7.43 5.02 6.15
C ILE A 32 -7.93 5.93 7.27
N GLN A 33 -7.13 6.14 8.31
CA GLN A 33 -7.50 7.02 9.42
C GLN A 33 -7.72 8.47 8.96
N MET A 34 -6.88 8.98 8.06
CA MET A 34 -7.04 10.32 7.50
C MET A 34 -8.36 10.45 6.71
N TRP A 35 -8.72 9.45 5.90
CA TRP A 35 -9.99 9.45 5.16
C TRP A 35 -11.21 9.33 6.09
N LEU A 36 -11.12 8.51 7.14
CA LEU A 36 -12.20 8.40 8.14
C LEU A 36 -12.41 9.73 8.89
N GLN A 37 -11.34 10.46 9.17
CA GLN A 37 -11.40 11.76 9.85
C GLN A 37 -11.79 12.92 8.93
N ASN A 38 -11.69 12.77 7.60
CA ASN A 38 -12.00 13.82 6.63
C ASN A 38 -13.02 13.33 5.57
N PRO A 39 -14.33 13.47 5.85
CA PRO A 39 -15.38 13.04 4.94
C PRO A 39 -15.35 13.72 3.56
N ALA A 40 -14.89 14.97 3.49
CA ALA A 40 -14.78 15.71 2.23
C ALA A 40 -13.65 15.15 1.33
N LEU A 41 -12.57 14.67 1.95
CA LEU A 41 -11.51 13.96 1.23
C LEU A 41 -11.97 12.55 0.81
N ALA A 42 -12.67 11.83 1.69
CA ALA A 42 -13.20 10.49 1.39
C ALA A 42 -14.22 10.51 0.24
N ALA A 43 -15.04 11.57 0.13
CA ALA A 43 -16.01 11.73 -0.95
C ALA A 43 -15.37 11.78 -2.35
N GLN A 44 -14.09 12.18 -2.45
CA GLN A 44 -13.36 12.26 -3.71
C GLN A 44 -12.78 10.92 -4.18
N GLY A 45 -12.67 9.92 -3.28
CA GLY A 45 -12.01 8.64 -3.59
C GLY A 45 -12.85 7.62 -4.36
N GLY A 46 -14.09 7.95 -4.71
CA GLY A 46 -14.97 7.10 -5.50
C GLY A 46 -15.25 5.72 -4.88
N GLU A 47 -15.67 4.78 -5.73
CA GLU A 47 -16.13 3.46 -5.28
C GLU A 47 -15.04 2.60 -4.65
N ARG A 48 -13.81 2.69 -5.16
CA ARG A 48 -12.67 1.93 -4.63
C ARG A 48 -12.32 2.33 -3.20
N LEU A 49 -12.37 3.62 -2.88
CA LEU A 49 -12.14 4.08 -1.51
C LEU A 49 -13.29 3.66 -0.59
N ARG A 50 -14.55 3.71 -1.05
CA ARG A 50 -15.70 3.24 -0.27
C ARG A 50 -15.57 1.76 0.12
N GLN A 51 -15.11 0.92 -0.81
CA GLN A 51 -14.85 -0.50 -0.53
C GLN A 51 -13.70 -0.70 0.45
N LEU A 52 -12.64 0.13 0.36
CA LEU A 52 -11.50 0.08 1.29
C LEU A 52 -11.86 0.52 2.71
N LEU A 53 -12.81 1.44 2.86
CA LEU A 53 -13.30 1.92 4.15
C LEU A 53 -14.46 1.09 4.69
N ALA A 54 -15.06 0.22 3.88
CA ALA A 54 -16.10 -0.69 4.33
C ALA A 54 -15.51 -1.63 5.40
N PRO A 55 -16.26 -1.90 6.48
CA PRO A 55 -15.81 -2.86 7.48
C PRO A 55 -15.55 -4.22 6.81
N ALA A 56 -14.42 -4.83 7.15
CA ALA A 56 -14.09 -6.16 6.64
C ALA A 56 -15.22 -7.16 6.98
N PRO A 57 -15.55 -8.11 6.10
CA PRO A 57 -16.53 -9.13 6.42
C PRO A 57 -16.08 -9.91 7.68
N PRO A 58 -17.03 -10.31 8.55
CA PRO A 58 -16.70 -11.16 9.69
C PRO A 58 -16.10 -12.49 9.19
N ALA A 59 -15.04 -12.94 9.86
CA ALA A 59 -14.34 -14.19 9.59
C ALA A 59 -15.21 -15.43 9.83
#